data_AF-A0A6J7HV91-F1
#
_entry.id   AF-A0A6J7HV91-F1
#
_cell.length_a   1.000
_cell.length_b   1.000
_cell.length_c   1.000
_cell.angle_alpha   90.00
_cell.angle_beta   90.00
_cell.angle_gamma   90.00
#
_symmetry.space_group_name_H-M   'P 1'
#
loop_
_entity.id
_entity.type
_entity.pdbx_description
1 polymer ?
#
loop_
_entity_poly.entity_id
_entity_poly.type
_entity_poly.pdbx_seq_one_letter_code
_entity_poly.pdbx_strand_id
1 'polypeptide(L)'
;MRTRSLVEETSRVFRARVVNPKWIAAMRRHGYKGAFEMAATVDYLFGYDATTGVVADWMYEKLTQSYVLDPENRAFLEESNPWALHGIAERLLEAADRELWAQPDPQLLAELKQVYLETEGDLEAGPRTPAERTP
;
A
#
# COMPACT_ATOMS: atom_id res chain seq x y z
N MET A 1 7.83 29.79 14.07
CA MET A 1 7.41 29.03 12.88
C MET A 1 8.67 28.43 12.26
N ARG A 2 8.73 27.11 12.01
CA ARG A 2 9.89 26.47 11.33
C ARG A 2 9.50 26.16 9.90
N THR A 3 10.15 26.81 8.93
CA THR A 3 10.02 26.50 7.50
C THR A 3 10.85 25.26 7.18
N ARG A 4 10.33 24.37 6.34
CA ARG A 4 11.01 23.15 5.88
C ARG A 4 10.85 23.02 4.38
N SER A 5 11.78 22.31 3.75
CA SER A 5 11.62 21.88 2.37
C SER A 5 10.50 20.85 2.24
N LEU A 6 10.02 20.66 1.02
CA LEU A 6 8.95 19.72 0.75
C LEU A 6 9.38 18.26 1.01
N VAL A 7 10.61 17.91 0.63
CA VAL A 7 11.20 16.59 0.89
C VAL A 7 11.27 16.28 2.38
N GLU A 8 11.67 17.27 3.21
CA GLU A 8 11.71 17.11 4.67
C GLU A 8 10.31 16.94 5.28
N GLU A 9 9.33 17.66 4.76
CA GLU A 9 7.93 17.54 5.19
C GLU A 9 7.36 16.16 4.86
N THR A 10 7.47 15.72 3.61
CA THR A 10 7.03 14.41 3.14
C THR A 10 7.69 13.29 3.95
N SER A 11 9.01 13.36 4.12
CA SER A 11 9.77 12.41 4.95
C SER A 11 9.34 12.37 6.41
N ARG A 12 8.94 13.50 6.99
CA ARG A 12 8.46 13.55 8.37
C ARG A 12 7.06 12.93 8.47
N VAL A 13 6.13 13.33 7.60
CA VAL A 13 4.75 12.81 7.60
C VAL A 13 4.74 11.30 7.36
N PHE A 14 5.58 10.84 6.42
CA PHE A 14 5.74 9.43 6.11
C PHE A 14 6.09 8.61 7.37
N ARG A 15 7.14 9.01 8.10
CA ARG A 15 7.57 8.31 9.32
C ARG A 15 6.62 8.50 10.49
N ALA A 16 6.06 9.70 10.66
CA ALA A 16 5.23 10.03 11.81
C ALA A 16 3.84 9.40 11.74
N ARG A 17 3.32 9.16 10.52
CA ARG A 17 1.97 8.63 10.28
C ARG A 17 1.98 7.40 9.39
N VAL A 18 2.40 7.53 8.14
CA VAL A 18 2.13 6.55 7.06
C VAL A 18 2.62 5.16 7.44
N VAL A 19 3.90 5.04 7.81
CA VAL A 19 4.50 3.76 8.21
C VAL A 19 4.66 3.61 9.71
N ASN A 20 3.97 4.45 10.50
CA ASN A 20 4.03 4.37 11.95
C ASN A 20 3.20 3.16 12.43
N PRO A 21 3.80 2.17 13.13
CA PRO A 21 3.08 0.99 13.59
C PRO A 21 1.84 1.30 14.44
N LYS A 22 1.87 2.40 15.22
CA LYS A 22 0.72 2.83 16.02
C LYS A 22 -0.45 3.31 15.16
N TRP A 23 -0.16 3.97 14.04
CA TRP A 23 -1.18 4.43 13.10
C TRP A 23 -1.75 3.26 12.31
N ILE A 24 -0.89 2.37 11.79
CA ILE A 24 -1.33 1.16 11.07
C ILE A 24 -2.24 0.31 11.99
N ALA A 25 -1.79 0.02 13.21
CA ALA A 25 -2.61 -0.70 14.20
C ALA A 25 -3.91 0.02 14.56
N ALA A 26 -3.94 1.36 14.49
CA ALA A 26 -5.19 2.12 14.68
C ALA A 26 -6.16 1.94 13.52
N MET A 27 -5.68 2.03 12.28
CA MET A 27 -6.49 1.79 11.10
C MET A 27 -7.07 0.37 11.08
N ARG A 28 -6.28 -0.64 11.48
CA ARG A 28 -6.77 -2.03 11.58
C ARG A 28 -8.00 -2.20 12.48
N ARG A 29 -8.17 -1.36 13.50
CA ARG A 29 -9.35 -1.38 14.39
C ARG A 29 -10.64 -0.82 13.74
N HIS A 30 -10.55 -0.28 12.53
CA HIS A 30 -11.67 0.34 11.82
C HIS A 30 -12.10 -0.41 10.54
N GLY A 31 -11.71 -1.69 10.40
CA GLY A 31 -12.19 -2.58 9.34
C GLY A 31 -12.06 -1.98 7.94
N TYR A 32 -13.14 -2.08 7.15
CA TYR A 32 -13.22 -1.54 5.79
C TYR A 32 -12.75 -0.09 5.68
N LYS A 33 -13.19 0.79 6.59
CA LYS A 33 -12.82 2.22 6.53
C LYS A 33 -11.34 2.43 6.86
N GLY A 34 -10.78 1.64 7.78
CA GLY A 34 -9.35 1.66 8.05
C GLY A 34 -8.52 1.27 6.84
N ALA A 35 -8.90 0.19 6.16
CA ALA A 35 -8.27 -0.26 4.92
C ALA A 35 -8.38 0.78 3.79
N PHE A 36 -9.55 1.40 3.65
CA PHE A 36 -9.79 2.49 2.70
C PHE A 36 -8.84 3.69 2.94
N GLU A 37 -8.64 4.10 4.20
CA GLU A 37 -7.73 5.21 4.52
C GLU A 37 -6.27 4.88 4.22
N MET A 38 -5.86 3.60 4.33
CA MET A 38 -4.53 3.15 3.90
C MET A 38 -4.36 3.30 2.39
N ALA A 39 -5.31 2.80 1.60
CA ALA A 39 -5.28 2.92 0.14
C ALA A 39 -5.26 4.38 -0.32
N ALA A 40 -6.15 5.21 0.23
CA ALA A 40 -6.18 6.64 -0.07
C ALA A 40 -4.85 7.34 0.27
N THR A 41 -4.15 6.91 1.32
CA THR A 41 -2.84 7.46 1.68
C THR A 41 -1.79 7.14 0.61
N VAL A 42 -1.81 5.95 0.02
CA VAL A 42 -0.94 5.57 -1.10
C VAL A 42 -1.27 6.39 -2.35
N ASP A 43 -2.55 6.58 -2.66
CA ASP A 43 -3.00 7.44 -3.76
C ASP A 43 -2.49 8.88 -3.62
N TYR A 44 -2.61 9.45 -2.41
CA TYR A 44 -2.15 10.81 -2.16
C TYR A 44 -0.65 10.95 -2.29
N LEU A 45 0.14 10.00 -1.76
CA LEU A 45 1.59 10.01 -1.91
C LEU A 45 2.00 9.91 -3.38
N PHE A 46 1.37 9.01 -4.13
CA PHE A 46 1.61 8.88 -5.56
C PHE A 46 1.29 10.17 -6.34
N GLY A 47 0.12 10.77 -6.13
CA GLY A 47 -0.24 12.01 -6.82
C GLY A 47 0.68 13.17 -6.45
N TYR A 48 1.14 13.21 -5.20
CA TYR A 48 2.12 14.18 -4.75
C TYR A 48 3.47 13.98 -5.43
N ASP A 49 3.92 12.74 -5.58
CA ASP A 49 5.17 12.44 -6.27
C ASP A 49 5.10 12.75 -7.76
N ALA A 50 4.02 12.34 -8.43
CA ALA A 50 3.77 12.61 -9.84
C ALA A 50 3.77 14.11 -10.19
N THR A 51 3.57 14.99 -9.20
CA THR A 51 3.56 16.44 -9.40
C THR A 51 4.79 17.16 -8.86
N THR A 52 5.58 16.53 -7.96
CA THR A 52 6.66 17.21 -7.24
C THR A 52 7.99 16.46 -7.19
N GLY A 53 8.01 15.14 -7.41
CA GLY A 53 9.21 14.30 -7.40
C GLY A 53 9.92 14.24 -6.05
N VAL A 54 9.17 14.20 -4.94
CA VAL A 54 9.71 14.28 -3.57
C VAL A 54 9.58 12.99 -2.77
N VAL A 55 8.91 11.97 -3.31
CA VAL A 55 8.85 10.65 -2.69
C VAL A 55 10.07 9.87 -3.17
N ALA A 56 10.83 9.33 -2.21
CA ALA A 56 12.05 8.60 -2.52
C ALA A 56 11.77 7.08 -2.58
N ASP A 57 12.58 6.33 -3.34
CA ASP A 57 12.46 4.88 -3.51
C ASP A 57 12.26 4.11 -2.18
N TRP A 58 13.04 4.44 -1.15
CA TRP A 58 12.92 3.79 0.16
C TRP A 58 11.53 3.95 0.80
N MET A 59 10.77 4.98 0.42
CA MET A 59 9.39 5.17 0.87
C MET A 59 8.44 4.18 0.19
N TYR A 60 8.58 3.97 -1.12
CA TYR A 60 7.83 2.96 -1.85
C TYR A 60 8.16 1.54 -1.37
N GLU A 61 9.44 1.27 -1.13
CA GLU A 61 9.87 0.01 -0.50
C GLU A 61 9.22 -0.19 0.86
N LYS A 62 9.22 0.84 1.73
CA LYS A 62 8.61 0.76 3.06
C LYS A 62 7.09 0.62 3.00
N LEU A 63 6.42 1.26 2.07
CA LEU A 63 4.98 1.07 1.85
C LEU A 63 4.69 -0.38 1.44
N THR A 64 5.41 -0.89 0.44
CA THR A 64 5.26 -2.27 -0.04
C THR A 64 5.45 -3.27 1.11
N GLN A 65 6.53 -3.12 1.87
CA GLN A 65 6.82 -3.97 3.03
C GLN A 65 5.75 -3.89 4.12
N SER A 66 5.31 -2.68 4.49
CA SER A 66 4.45 -2.49 5.66
C SER A 66 2.96 -2.64 5.39
N TYR A 67 2.51 -2.36 4.16
CA TYR A 67 1.09 -2.41 3.82
C TYR A 67 0.72 -3.71 3.13
N VAL A 68 1.57 -4.19 2.21
CA VAL A 68 1.26 -5.30 1.30
C VAL A 68 1.86 -6.62 1.79
N LEU A 69 3.13 -6.61 2.20
CA LEU A 69 3.87 -7.85 2.49
C LEU A 69 3.93 -8.20 3.99
N ASP A 70 3.65 -7.25 4.88
CA ASP A 70 3.48 -7.53 6.30
C ASP A 70 2.29 -8.48 6.50
N PRO A 71 2.51 -9.70 7.05
CA PRO A 71 1.46 -10.71 7.10
C PRO A 71 0.21 -10.27 7.88
N GLU A 72 0.40 -9.49 8.96
CA GLU A 72 -0.71 -9.01 9.77
C GLU A 72 -1.55 -7.97 9.01
N ASN A 73 -0.88 -7.00 8.36
CA ASN A 73 -1.58 -5.98 7.61
C ASN A 73 -2.21 -6.51 6.33
N ARG A 74 -1.55 -7.45 5.65
CA ARG A 74 -2.05 -8.12 4.47
C ARG A 74 -3.35 -8.86 4.78
N ALA A 75 -3.35 -9.72 5.81
CA ALA A 75 -4.54 -10.45 6.23
C ALA A 75 -5.70 -9.50 6.60
N PHE A 76 -5.38 -8.39 7.29
CA PHE A 76 -6.36 -7.36 7.59
C PHE A 76 -6.99 -6.75 6.32
N LEU A 77 -6.18 -6.38 5.32
CA LEU A 77 -6.67 -5.79 4.08
C LEU A 77 -7.47 -6.80 3.27
N GLU A 78 -7.03 -8.05 3.15
CA GLU A 78 -7.74 -9.14 2.48
C GLU A 78 -9.13 -9.39 3.08
N GLU A 79 -9.22 -9.43 4.42
CA GLU A 79 -10.50 -9.65 5.11
C GLU A 79 -11.41 -8.42 5.08
N SER A 80 -10.84 -7.24 5.34
CA SER A 80 -11.64 -6.03 5.57
C SER A 80 -12.03 -5.30 4.29
N ASN A 81 -11.13 -5.28 3.29
CA ASN A 81 -11.34 -4.60 2.02
C ASN A 81 -10.32 -5.08 0.96
N PRO A 82 -10.55 -6.22 0.29
CA PRO A 82 -9.61 -6.76 -0.69
C PRO A 82 -9.40 -5.83 -1.90
N TRP A 83 -10.39 -4.99 -2.22
CA TRP A 83 -10.26 -3.93 -3.24
C TRP A 83 -9.22 -2.87 -2.85
N ALA A 84 -9.08 -2.57 -1.55
CA ALA A 84 -8.04 -1.66 -1.07
C ALA A 84 -6.65 -2.29 -1.20
N LEU A 85 -6.49 -3.59 -0.91
CA LEU A 85 -5.21 -4.28 -1.12
C LEU A 85 -4.83 -4.26 -2.61
N HIS A 86 -5.77 -4.62 -3.48
CA HIS A 86 -5.58 -4.62 -4.92
C HIS A 86 -5.18 -3.23 -5.43
N GLY A 87 -5.91 -2.18 -5.04
CA GLY A 87 -5.61 -0.80 -5.45
C GLY A 87 -4.27 -0.28 -4.90
N ILE A 88 -3.87 -0.67 -3.68
CA ILE A 88 -2.53 -0.36 -3.16
C ILE A 88 -1.46 -1.04 -4.02
N ALA A 89 -1.63 -2.33 -4.33
CA ALA A 89 -0.67 -3.08 -5.12
C ALA A 89 -0.55 -2.51 -6.55
N GLU A 90 -1.69 -2.25 -7.19
CA GLU A 90 -1.79 -1.61 -8.50
C GLU A 90 -1.03 -0.28 -8.52
N ARG A 91 -1.29 0.59 -7.53
CA ARG A 91 -0.68 1.92 -7.53
C ARG A 91 0.83 1.89 -7.27
N LEU A 92 1.32 0.96 -6.46
CA LEU A 92 2.75 0.76 -6.23
C LEU A 92 3.44 0.21 -7.49
N LEU A 93 2.76 -0.66 -8.25
CA LEU A 93 3.24 -1.14 -9.55
C LEU A 93 3.24 -0.02 -10.60
N GLU A 94 2.20 0.82 -10.63
CA GLU A 94 2.14 2.01 -11.48
C GLU A 94 3.29 2.98 -11.18
N ALA A 95 3.65 3.16 -9.91
CA ALA A 95 4.80 3.99 -9.53
C ALA A 95 6.11 3.46 -10.11
N ALA A 96 6.32 2.13 -10.12
CA ALA A 96 7.49 1.51 -10.74
C ALA A 96 7.45 1.64 -12.27
N ASP A 97 6.30 1.38 -12.90
CA ASP A 97 6.13 1.49 -14.37
C ASP A 97 6.38 2.92 -14.88
N ARG A 98 5.99 3.92 -14.09
CA ARG A 98 6.18 5.35 -14.40
C ARG A 98 7.51 5.92 -13.91
N GLU A 99 8.43 5.07 -13.45
CA GLU A 99 9.75 5.45 -12.95
C GLU A 99 9.73 6.44 -11.76
N LEU A 100 8.59 6.55 -11.05
CA LEU A 100 8.45 7.31 -9.80
C LEU A 100 9.15 6.56 -8.65
N TRP A 101 8.95 5.24 -8.61
CA TRP A 101 9.83 4.33 -7.90
C TRP A 101 10.93 3.89 -8.88
N ALA A 102 12.07 4.55 -8.81
CA ALA A 102 13.08 4.49 -9.87
C ALA A 102 13.91 3.20 -9.86
N GLN A 103 14.26 2.69 -8.68
CA GLN A 103 15.12 1.51 -8.50
C GLN A 103 14.50 0.50 -7.54
N PRO A 104 13.34 -0.11 -7.88
CA PRO A 104 12.75 -1.18 -7.08
C PRO A 104 13.69 -2.37 -6.98
N ASP A 105 13.82 -2.92 -5.77
CA ASP A 105 14.41 -4.24 -5.59
C ASP A 105 13.61 -5.27 -6.43
N PRO A 106 14.26 -6.05 -7.32
CA PRO A 106 13.55 -6.95 -8.22
C PRO A 106 12.75 -8.04 -7.51
N GLN A 107 13.21 -8.50 -6.34
CA GLN A 107 12.48 -9.50 -5.55
C GLN A 107 11.25 -8.86 -4.92
N LEU A 108 11.38 -7.67 -4.34
CA LEU A 108 10.27 -6.93 -3.76
C LEU A 108 9.19 -6.61 -4.81
N LEU A 109 9.61 -6.24 -6.03
CA LEU A 109 8.71 -6.00 -7.14
C LEU A 109 7.99 -7.27 -7.60
N ALA A 110 8.68 -8.41 -7.61
CA ALA A 110 8.08 -9.70 -7.95
C ALA A 110 7.05 -10.14 -6.90
N GLU A 111 7.35 -9.97 -5.61
CA GLU A 111 6.41 -10.24 -4.51
C GLU A 111 5.17 -9.35 -4.60
N LEU A 112 5.35 -8.06 -4.89
CA LEU A 112 4.23 -7.12 -5.11
C LEU A 112 3.35 -7.54 -6.30
N LYS A 113 3.95 -7.94 -7.42
CA LYS A 113 3.21 -8.46 -8.60
C LYS A 113 2.41 -9.71 -8.27
N GLN A 114 2.98 -10.59 -7.45
CA GLN A 114 2.29 -11.80 -7.01
C GLN A 114 1.04 -11.45 -6.19
N VAL A 115 1.12 -10.50 -5.25
CA VAL A 115 -0.06 -10.05 -4.49
C VAL A 115 -1.11 -9.40 -5.39
N TYR A 116 -0.69 -8.60 -6.36
CA TYR A 116 -1.61 -8.01 -7.34
C TYR A 116 -2.42 -9.08 -8.08
N LEU A 117 -1.76 -10.11 -8.63
CA LEU A 117 -2.41 -11.22 -9.33
C LEU A 117 -3.32 -12.06 -8.43
N GLU A 118 -2.90 -12.32 -7.19
CA GLU A 118 -3.71 -13.07 -6.21
C GLU A 118 -5.00 -12.32 -5.87
N THR A 119 -4.89 -11.01 -5.62
CA THR A 119 -6.07 -10.18 -5.34
C THR A 119 -6.97 -10.01 -6.55
N GLU A 120 -6.42 -9.89 -7.77
CA GLU A 120 -7.21 -9.86 -9.01
C GLU A 120 -8.03 -11.14 -9.17
N GLY A 121 -7.40 -12.31 -9.02
CA GLY A 121 -8.08 -13.60 -9.11
C GLY A 121 -9.18 -13.78 -8.06
N ASP A 122 -8.95 -13.35 -6.83
CA ASP A 122 -9.95 -13.42 -5.75
C ASP A 122 -11.14 -12.47 -5.99
N LEU A 123 -10.91 -11.32 -6.59
CA LEU A 123 -11.95 -10.33 -6.90
C LEU A 123 -12.77 -10.74 -8.14
N GLU A 124 -12.13 -11.32 -9.16
CA GLU A 124 -12.79 -11.80 -10.38
C GLU A 124 -13.60 -13.08 -10.19
N ALA A 125 -13.15 -13.98 -9.29
CA ALA A 125 -13.87 -15.23 -8.98
C ALA A 125 -15.26 -14.99 -8.35
N GLY A 126 -15.57 -13.76 -7.92
CA GLY A 126 -16.79 -13.42 -7.20
C GLY A 126 -16.82 -14.01 -5.78
N PRO A 127 -17.89 -13.79 -4.99
CA PRO A 127 -17.97 -14.34 -3.65
C PRO A 127 -17.96 -15.87 -3.71
N ARG A 128 -16.82 -16.49 -3.33
CA ARG A 128 -16.74 -17.94 -3.16
C ARG A 128 -17.87 -18.40 -2.25
N THR A 129 -18.70 -19.30 -2.74
CA THR A 129 -19.80 -19.82 -1.94
C THR A 129 -19.23 -20.62 -0.76
N PRO A 130 -19.91 -20.69 0.40
CA PRO A 130 -19.41 -21.45 1.55
C PRO A 130 -19.09 -22.92 1.25
N ALA A 131 -19.59 -23.48 0.14
CA ALA A 131 -19.36 -24.86 -0.31
C ALA A 131 -17.96 -25.10 -0.92
N GLU A 132 -17.20 -24.05 -1.25
CA GLU A 132 -15.88 -24.15 -1.89
C GLU A 132 -14.73 -24.01 -0.88
N ARG A 133 -15.06 -23.87 0.40
CA ARG A 133 -14.09 -23.93 1.50
C ARG A 133 -14.09 -25.38 2.01
N THR A 134 -12.91 -26.00 2.00
CA THR A 134 -12.52 -27.32 2.55
C THR A 134 -12.79 -28.56 1.68
N PRO A 135 -11.96 -29.62 1.80
CA PRO A 135 -11.64 -30.33 3.05
C PRO A 135 -10.40 -29.85 3.82
#